data_AF-A0A942H810-F1
#
_entry.id   AF-A0A942H810-F1
#
_cell.length_a   1.000
_cell.length_b   1.000
_cell.length_c   1.000
_cell.angle_alpha   90.00
_cell.angle_beta   90.00
_cell.angle_gamma   90.00
#
_symmetry.space_group_name_H-M   'P 1'
#
loop_
_entity.id
_entity.type
_entity.pdbx_description
1 polymer ?
#
loop_
_entity_poly.entity_id
_entity_poly.type
_entity_poly.pdbx_seq_one_letter_code
_entity_poly.pdbx_strand_id
1 'polypeptide(L)'
;MRMILRTYFVSMGLLLFCFTALADGAKIQGKVKEEGGKSLSGVTVKAARSVTRSLNDQDTRPKDYEVKTNDKGEFVFTNLLAGNYTLTFELTGYRTFVTRRVELAEGETLKVPRAIEMSREREPYGLIRGAALDSSGYSLQNVQIILERTDGKKFKKVEKLSTEGGEFAFRVPAEKGTYRVTASADGFKTVSKEVTIDGDEIRQVVLQIERKN
;
A
#
# COMPACT_ATOMS: atom_id res chain seq x y z
N MET A 1 51.59 -38.23 75.49
CA MET A 1 52.55 -38.01 74.38
C MET A 1 51.83 -38.36 73.07
N ARG A 2 52.01 -37.58 71.99
CA ARG A 2 51.33 -37.66 70.65
C ARG A 2 49.83 -37.23 70.65
N MET A 3 49.29 -36.31 69.84
CA MET A 3 49.42 -35.95 68.40
C MET A 3 48.80 -36.98 67.46
N ILE A 4 47.98 -36.65 66.44
CA ILE A 4 47.45 -35.36 65.89
C ILE A 4 46.11 -35.72 65.15
N LEU A 5 45.07 -34.87 65.00
CA LEU A 5 44.72 -34.14 63.74
C LEU A 5 43.29 -33.52 63.78
N ARG A 6 43.06 -32.41 63.05
CA ARG A 6 41.73 -31.81 62.74
C ARG A 6 41.17 -32.40 61.44
N THR A 7 39.85 -32.62 61.36
CA THR A 7 39.14 -32.72 60.07
C THR A 7 37.81 -31.96 60.14
N TYR A 8 37.57 -31.09 59.16
CA TYR A 8 36.36 -30.26 59.08
C TYR A 8 35.26 -30.99 58.28
N PHE A 9 34.04 -31.06 58.81
CA PHE A 9 32.85 -31.39 58.03
C PHE A 9 32.27 -30.10 57.43
N VAL A 10 32.47 -29.89 56.13
CA VAL A 10 31.81 -28.80 55.40
C VAL A 10 30.45 -29.30 54.90
N SER A 11 29.39 -28.65 55.38
CA SER A 11 28.01 -28.92 54.94
C SER A 11 27.81 -28.49 53.48
N MET A 12 27.63 -29.45 52.58
CA MET A 12 27.31 -29.20 51.17
C MET A 12 25.83 -28.77 51.04
N GLY A 13 25.59 -27.45 51.04
CA GLY A 13 24.25 -26.91 50.79
C GLY A 13 23.82 -27.11 49.33
N LEU A 14 22.77 -27.89 49.10
CA LEU A 14 22.18 -28.06 47.77
C LEU A 14 21.43 -26.78 47.36
N LEU A 15 22.14 -25.89 46.69
CA LEU A 15 21.58 -24.64 46.17
C LEU A 15 20.74 -24.94 44.92
N LEU A 16 19.43 -25.13 45.14
CA LEU A 16 18.42 -25.18 44.09
C LEU A 16 18.33 -23.81 43.40
N PHE A 17 19.22 -23.58 42.43
CA PHE A 17 19.01 -22.57 41.40
C PHE A 17 17.78 -22.98 40.60
N CYS A 18 16.62 -22.45 40.98
CA CYS A 18 15.45 -22.46 40.13
C CYS A 18 15.78 -21.59 38.91
N PHE A 19 16.29 -22.23 37.86
CA PHE A 19 16.56 -21.57 36.59
C PHE A 19 15.21 -21.18 36.00
N THR A 20 14.79 -19.93 36.26
CA THR A 20 13.59 -19.37 35.62
C THR A 20 13.90 -19.26 34.14
N ALA A 21 13.55 -20.31 33.39
CA ALA A 21 13.45 -20.21 31.95
C ALA A 21 12.45 -19.11 31.66
N LEU A 22 12.96 -17.94 31.25
CA LEU A 22 12.14 -16.95 30.57
C LEU A 22 11.62 -17.64 29.32
N ALA A 23 10.34 -18.01 29.34
CA ALA A 23 9.65 -18.51 28.16
C ALA A 23 9.74 -17.38 27.11
N ASP A 24 10.57 -17.61 26.10
CA ASP A 24 10.88 -16.62 25.09
C ASP A 24 9.60 -16.42 24.26
N GLY A 25 8.85 -15.35 24.53
CA GLY A 25 7.52 -15.16 23.95
C GLY A 25 7.56 -15.12 22.42
N ALA A 26 6.43 -15.47 21.80
CA ALA A 26 6.33 -15.71 20.36
C ALA A 26 6.79 -14.50 19.52
N LYS A 27 7.16 -14.76 18.27
CA LYS A 27 7.83 -13.82 17.37
C LYS A 27 7.17 -13.86 16.00
N ILE A 28 6.89 -12.70 15.44
CA ILE A 28 6.51 -12.56 14.02
C ILE A 28 7.59 -11.74 13.34
N GLN A 29 8.16 -12.26 12.26
CA GLN A 29 9.13 -11.52 11.46
C GLN A 29 8.84 -11.65 9.96
N GLY A 30 9.09 -10.58 9.22
CA GLY A 30 8.81 -10.53 7.79
C GLY A 30 9.52 -9.39 7.09
N LYS A 31 9.20 -9.22 5.80
CA LYS A 31 9.66 -8.10 4.98
C LYS A 31 8.49 -7.39 4.31
N VAL A 32 8.63 -6.10 4.06
CA VAL A 32 7.67 -5.26 3.33
C VAL A 32 8.39 -4.58 2.17
N LYS A 33 7.73 -4.58 1.00
CA LYS A 33 8.22 -3.92 -0.21
C LYS A 33 7.07 -3.27 -0.96
N GLU A 34 7.41 -2.41 -1.90
CA GLU A 34 6.48 -1.88 -2.90
C GLU A 34 6.11 -2.99 -3.89
N GLU A 35 4.85 -2.99 -4.35
CA GLU A 35 4.38 -3.88 -5.43
C GLU A 35 5.27 -3.74 -6.68
N GLY A 36 5.90 -4.84 -7.10
CA GLY A 36 6.89 -4.83 -8.18
C GLY A 36 8.17 -4.01 -7.93
N GLY A 37 8.38 -3.50 -6.71
CA GLY A 37 9.40 -2.50 -6.38
C GLY A 37 10.35 -2.88 -5.25
N LYS A 38 10.98 -1.85 -4.67
CA LYS A 38 12.00 -1.94 -3.62
C LYS A 38 11.40 -2.21 -2.23
N SER A 39 12.24 -2.66 -1.29
CA SER A 39 11.91 -2.70 0.14
C SER A 39 11.42 -1.34 0.66
N LEU A 40 10.47 -1.36 1.61
CA LEU A 40 9.90 -0.16 2.22
C LEU A 40 10.37 -0.01 3.67
N SER A 41 11.18 1.03 3.91
CA SER A 41 11.58 1.48 5.25
C SER A 41 10.48 2.34 5.88
N GLY A 42 10.39 2.35 7.21
CA GLY A 42 9.46 3.20 7.96
C GLY A 42 7.98 2.83 7.89
N VAL A 43 7.62 1.68 7.28
CA VAL A 43 6.25 1.15 7.32
C VAL A 43 5.89 0.86 8.77
N THR A 44 4.79 1.43 9.24
CA THR A 44 4.25 1.15 10.57
C THR A 44 3.51 -0.17 10.51
N VAL A 45 4.00 -1.17 11.24
CA VAL A 45 3.39 -2.49 11.34
C VAL A 45 2.76 -2.62 12.71
N LYS A 46 1.44 -2.83 12.74
CA LYS A 46 0.65 -3.06 13.95
C LYS A 46 0.22 -4.52 14.01
N ALA A 47 0.34 -5.17 15.16
CA ALA A 47 -0.17 -6.51 15.41
C ALA A 47 -1.23 -6.46 16.52
N ALA A 48 -2.49 -6.70 16.15
CA ALA A 48 -3.62 -6.69 17.07
C ALA A 48 -4.01 -8.12 17.45
N ARG A 49 -3.95 -8.45 18.75
CA ARG A 49 -4.33 -9.77 19.28
C ARG A 49 -5.86 -9.88 19.43
N SER A 50 -6.47 -10.78 18.65
CA SER A 50 -7.88 -11.14 18.72
C SER A 50 -8.10 -12.20 19.80
N VAL A 51 -8.69 -11.80 20.93
CA VAL A 51 -8.97 -12.71 22.05
C VAL A 51 -10.32 -13.41 21.86
N THR A 52 -10.29 -14.70 21.51
CA THR A 52 -11.46 -15.57 21.62
C THR A 52 -11.64 -15.99 23.08
N ARG A 53 -12.88 -15.90 23.62
CA ARG A 53 -13.22 -16.20 25.03
C ARG A 53 -12.93 -17.62 25.54
N SER A 54 -12.38 -18.49 24.69
CA SER A 54 -12.02 -19.86 25.03
C SER A 54 -10.51 -20.00 25.02
N LEU A 55 -9.90 -19.91 26.21
CA LEU A 55 -8.73 -20.63 26.71
C LEU A 55 -8.45 -20.11 28.14
N ASN A 56 -7.72 -20.89 28.95
CA ASN A 56 -7.46 -20.62 30.39
C ASN A 56 -6.38 -19.53 30.60
N ASP A 57 -6.47 -18.45 29.84
CA ASP A 57 -5.44 -17.43 29.71
C ASP A 57 -5.59 -16.34 30.78
N GLN A 58 -4.54 -16.06 31.55
CA GLN A 58 -4.59 -15.05 32.62
C GLN A 58 -4.54 -13.61 32.08
N ASP A 59 -4.17 -13.40 30.82
CA ASP A 59 -4.23 -12.08 30.18
C ASP A 59 -5.13 -12.10 28.93
N THR A 60 -6.45 -11.97 29.18
CA THR A 60 -7.50 -11.88 28.16
C THR A 60 -7.65 -10.47 27.56
N ARG A 61 -6.74 -9.54 27.86
CA ARG A 61 -6.83 -8.17 27.33
C ARG A 61 -6.38 -8.14 25.86
N PRO A 62 -7.11 -7.45 24.97
CA PRO A 62 -6.58 -7.08 23.67
C PRO A 62 -5.25 -6.36 23.87
N LYS A 63 -4.23 -6.76 23.11
CA LYS A 63 -2.90 -6.19 23.18
C LYS A 63 -2.43 -5.89 21.77
N ASP A 64 -2.18 -4.62 21.54
CA ASP A 64 -1.66 -4.11 20.28
C ASP A 64 -0.15 -3.89 20.42
N TYR A 65 0.58 -4.32 19.41
CA TYR A 65 2.02 -4.13 19.29
C TYR A 65 2.29 -3.28 18.05
N GLU A 66 3.27 -2.38 18.10
CA GLU A 66 3.68 -1.56 16.95
C GLU A 66 5.20 -1.60 16.78
N VAL A 67 5.65 -1.77 15.53
CA VAL A 67 7.05 -1.63 15.11
C VAL A 67 7.13 -0.90 13.77
N LYS A 68 8.31 -0.40 13.39
CA LYS A 68 8.56 0.14 12.05
C LYS A 68 9.56 -0.72 11.29
N THR A 69 9.38 -0.84 9.98
CA THR A 69 10.36 -1.54 9.13
C THR A 69 11.68 -0.78 9.05
N ASN A 70 12.78 -1.51 8.99
CA ASN A 70 14.13 -0.97 8.75
C ASN A 70 14.38 -0.67 7.25
N ASP A 71 15.58 -0.19 6.91
CA ASP A 71 15.97 0.15 5.53
C ASP A 71 15.99 -1.02 4.54
N LYS A 72 15.99 -2.27 5.04
CA LYS A 72 15.84 -3.49 4.23
C LYS A 72 14.38 -3.94 4.09
N GLY A 73 13.45 -3.19 4.67
CA GLY A 73 12.02 -3.49 4.74
C GLY A 73 11.67 -4.54 5.80
N GLU A 74 12.59 -4.89 6.69
CA GLU A 74 12.40 -5.96 7.69
C GLU A 74 11.70 -5.43 8.94
N PHE A 75 10.77 -6.22 9.48
CA PHE A 75 10.15 -5.99 10.79
C PHE A 75 10.22 -7.26 11.63
N VAL A 76 10.29 -7.08 12.95
CA VAL A 76 10.29 -8.16 13.95
C VAL A 76 9.48 -7.73 15.16
N PHE A 77 8.44 -8.49 15.49
CA PHE A 77 7.81 -8.47 16.80
C PHE A 77 8.43 -9.57 17.67
N THR A 78 8.62 -9.28 18.95
CA THR A 78 9.09 -10.23 19.97
C THR A 78 8.19 -10.18 21.20
N ASN A 79 8.22 -11.24 22.01
CA ASN A 79 7.45 -11.34 23.25
C ASN A 79 5.93 -11.17 23.01
N LEU A 80 5.44 -11.78 21.93
CA LEU A 80 4.02 -11.94 21.65
C LEU A 80 3.45 -13.06 22.54
N LEU A 81 2.25 -12.85 23.07
CA LEU A 81 1.47 -13.92 23.69
C LEU A 81 0.94 -14.86 22.60
N ALA A 82 0.73 -16.14 22.92
CA ALA A 82 0.07 -17.08 22.02
C ALA A 82 -1.33 -16.60 21.60
N GLY A 83 -1.86 -17.13 20.50
CA GLY A 83 -3.20 -16.85 20.01
C GLY A 83 -3.22 -16.14 18.66
N ASN A 84 -4.36 -15.51 18.36
CA ASN A 84 -4.69 -15.06 17.01
C ASN A 84 -4.39 -13.58 16.79
N TYR A 85 -3.65 -13.24 15.74
CA TYR A 85 -3.28 -11.87 15.39
C TYR A 85 -3.76 -11.47 14.00
N THR A 86 -4.09 -10.19 13.84
CA THR A 86 -4.20 -9.52 12.54
C THR A 86 -3.11 -8.46 12.45
N LEU A 87 -2.36 -8.46 11.35
CA LEU A 87 -1.32 -7.47 11.10
C LEU A 87 -1.84 -6.37 10.15
N THR A 88 -1.59 -5.11 10.49
CA THR A 88 -1.92 -3.94 9.69
C THR A 88 -0.65 -3.18 9.34
N PHE A 89 -0.49 -2.82 8.07
CA PHE A 89 0.69 -2.17 7.52
C PHE A 89 0.29 -0.80 6.95
N GLU A 90 0.89 0.26 7.46
CA GLU A 90 0.56 1.66 7.16
C GLU A 90 1.82 2.43 6.76
N LEU A 91 1.77 3.13 5.63
CA LEU A 91 2.81 4.05 5.17
C LEU A 91 2.16 5.15 4.32
N THR A 92 2.48 6.41 4.56
CA THR A 92 1.91 7.56 3.85
C THR A 92 2.10 7.43 2.33
N GLY A 93 1.03 7.58 1.55
CA GLY A 93 1.05 7.39 0.09
C GLY A 93 0.99 5.93 -0.37
N TYR A 94 0.72 4.99 0.53
CA TYR A 94 0.44 3.59 0.23
C TYR A 94 -0.91 3.17 0.81
N ARG A 95 -1.57 2.24 0.13
CA ARG A 95 -2.82 1.64 0.62
C ARG A 95 -2.51 0.81 1.87
N THR A 96 -3.30 0.99 2.92
CA THR A 96 -3.23 0.15 4.11
C THR A 96 -3.43 -1.31 3.73
N PHE A 97 -2.49 -2.18 4.13
CA PHE A 97 -2.58 -3.61 3.92
C PHE A 97 -2.90 -4.31 5.24
N VAL A 98 -3.87 -5.22 5.23
CA VAL A 98 -4.28 -5.99 6.41
C VAL A 98 -4.18 -7.48 6.10
N THR A 99 -3.48 -8.24 6.94
CA THR A 99 -3.34 -9.70 6.73
C THR A 99 -4.64 -10.43 7.07
N ARG A 100 -4.75 -11.66 6.54
CA ARG A 100 -5.59 -12.66 7.20
C ARG A 100 -5.09 -12.90 8.63
N ARG A 101 -5.98 -13.41 9.48
CA ARG A 101 -5.63 -13.87 10.83
C ARG A 101 -4.50 -14.89 10.76
N VAL A 102 -3.49 -14.72 11.59
CA VAL A 102 -2.43 -15.72 11.85
C VAL A 102 -2.57 -16.21 13.28
N GLU A 103 -2.37 -17.50 13.49
CA GLU A 103 -2.30 -18.09 14.83
C GLU A 103 -0.84 -18.22 15.23
N LEU A 104 -0.54 -18.04 16.52
CA LEU A 104 0.77 -18.27 17.13
C LEU A 104 0.63 -19.21 18.32
N ALA A 105 1.43 -20.26 18.36
CA ALA A 105 1.67 -21.03 19.57
C ALA A 105 2.63 -20.27 20.52
N GLU A 106 2.70 -20.72 21.78
CA GLU A 106 3.66 -20.20 22.75
C GLU A 106 5.11 -20.45 22.27
N GLY A 107 5.95 -19.43 22.31
CA GLY A 107 7.33 -19.48 21.83
C GLY A 107 7.51 -19.64 20.31
N GLU A 108 6.44 -19.67 19.51
CA GLU A 108 6.54 -19.83 18.07
C GLU A 108 7.26 -18.66 17.40
N THR A 109 8.11 -18.94 16.40
CA THR A 109 8.67 -17.92 15.51
C THR A 109 8.07 -18.03 14.10
N LEU A 110 7.01 -17.26 13.84
CA LEU A 110 6.38 -17.15 12.53
C LEU A 110 7.22 -16.27 11.60
N LYS A 111 7.77 -16.88 10.56
CA LYS A 111 8.44 -16.16 9.46
C LYS A 111 7.46 -16.00 8.30
N VAL A 112 7.08 -14.76 7.98
CA VAL A 112 6.20 -14.49 6.83
C VAL A 112 6.96 -14.88 5.55
N PRO A 113 6.49 -15.89 4.77
CA PRO A 113 7.32 -16.56 3.76
C PRO A 113 7.48 -15.77 2.46
N ARG A 114 6.63 -14.76 2.23
CA ARG A 114 6.74 -13.79 1.13
C ARG A 114 6.77 -12.40 1.73
N ALA A 115 7.47 -11.47 1.07
CA ALA A 115 7.39 -10.08 1.45
C ALA A 115 5.95 -9.57 1.25
N ILE A 116 5.45 -8.78 2.20
CA ILE A 116 4.20 -8.04 2.07
C ILE A 116 4.40 -6.98 0.98
N GLU A 117 3.55 -7.00 -0.04
CA GLU A 117 3.60 -6.05 -1.15
C GLU A 117 2.56 -4.95 -0.89
N MET A 118 3.03 -3.72 -0.68
CA MET A 118 2.15 -2.54 -0.54
C MET A 118 2.07 -1.79 -1.87
N SER A 119 0.86 -1.63 -2.39
CA SER A 119 0.59 -0.78 -3.54
C SER A 119 0.52 0.69 -3.12
N ARG A 120 1.05 1.60 -3.95
CA ARG A 120 0.84 3.04 -3.73
C ARG A 120 -0.64 3.38 -3.73
N GLU A 121 -1.01 4.31 -2.85
CA GLU A 121 -2.26 5.03 -3.00
C GLU A 121 -2.14 5.90 -4.25
N ARG A 122 -3.08 5.76 -5.19
CA ARG A 122 -3.12 6.59 -6.38
C ARG A 122 -3.84 7.87 -6.01
N GLU A 123 -3.24 9.01 -6.28
CA GLU A 123 -3.95 10.29 -6.19
C GLU A 123 -5.25 10.19 -7.01
N PRO A 124 -6.40 10.61 -6.45
CA PRO A 124 -7.66 10.58 -7.17
C PRO A 124 -7.58 11.50 -8.40
N TYR A 125 -8.15 11.09 -9.52
CA TYR A 125 -8.09 11.83 -10.77
C TYR A 125 -9.42 11.81 -11.52
N GLY A 126 -9.81 12.96 -12.08
CA GLY A 126 -10.83 12.98 -13.12
C GLY A 126 -10.28 12.35 -14.40
N LEU A 127 -11.12 11.59 -15.12
CA LEU A 127 -10.76 10.95 -16.39
C LEU A 127 -11.62 11.52 -17.53
N ILE A 128 -11.00 12.35 -18.37
CA ILE A 128 -11.59 12.78 -19.63
C ILE A 128 -11.17 11.77 -20.69
N ARG A 129 -12.11 10.99 -21.22
CA ARG A 129 -11.86 10.00 -22.28
C ARG A 129 -12.79 10.23 -23.47
N GLY A 130 -12.42 9.74 -24.64
CA GLY A 130 -13.19 10.03 -25.84
C GLY A 130 -12.70 9.33 -27.09
N ALA A 131 -13.33 9.70 -28.21
CA ALA A 131 -12.91 9.30 -29.55
C ALA A 131 -12.95 10.49 -30.51
N ALA A 132 -11.96 10.54 -31.41
CA ALA A 132 -11.93 11.41 -32.58
C ALA A 132 -12.52 10.64 -33.77
N LEU A 133 -13.57 11.20 -34.38
CA LEU A 133 -14.31 10.60 -35.49
C LEU A 133 -14.40 11.60 -36.66
N ASP A 134 -14.59 11.11 -37.88
CA ASP A 134 -14.96 11.97 -39.01
C ASP A 134 -16.46 12.36 -38.97
N SER A 135 -16.91 13.14 -39.94
CA SER A 135 -18.33 13.52 -40.10
C SER A 135 -19.27 12.33 -40.39
N SER A 136 -18.74 11.19 -40.83
CA SER A 136 -19.47 9.96 -41.14
C SER A 136 -19.51 8.99 -39.93
N GLY A 137 -18.75 9.28 -38.87
CA GLY A 137 -18.63 8.46 -37.66
C GLY A 137 -17.47 7.46 -37.68
N TYR A 138 -16.60 7.46 -38.70
CA TYR A 138 -15.41 6.60 -38.73
C TYR A 138 -14.31 7.13 -37.80
N SER A 139 -13.64 6.24 -37.09
CA SER A 139 -12.52 6.57 -36.21
C SER A 139 -11.34 7.21 -36.95
N LEU A 140 -10.78 8.27 -36.36
CA LEU A 140 -9.60 8.97 -36.86
C LEU A 140 -8.41 8.71 -35.92
N GLN A 141 -7.46 7.90 -36.37
CA GLN A 141 -6.16 7.67 -35.74
C GLN A 141 -5.22 8.87 -35.95
N ASN A 142 -4.23 9.05 -35.06
CA ASN A 142 -3.16 10.06 -35.17
C ASN A 142 -3.65 11.52 -35.21
N VAL A 143 -4.86 11.79 -34.70
CA VAL A 143 -5.35 13.15 -34.48
C VAL A 143 -4.67 13.72 -33.24
N GLN A 144 -4.13 14.94 -33.34
CA GLN A 144 -3.58 15.65 -32.20
C GLN A 144 -4.73 16.13 -31.30
N ILE A 145 -4.84 15.53 -30.13
CA ILE A 145 -5.77 15.90 -29.07
C ILE A 145 -5.01 16.72 -28.02
N ILE A 146 -5.42 17.97 -27.87
CA ILE A 146 -4.91 18.94 -26.91
C ILE A 146 -5.91 19.08 -25.78
N LEU A 147 -5.43 19.06 -24.53
CA LEU A 147 -6.20 19.36 -23.34
C LEU A 147 -5.65 20.61 -22.65
N GLU A 148 -6.52 21.60 -22.45
CA GLU A 148 -6.26 22.84 -21.73
C GLU A 148 -7.29 23.02 -20.62
N ARG A 149 -6.91 23.66 -19.52
CA ARG A 149 -7.85 24.06 -18.46
C ARG A 149 -8.30 25.50 -18.69
N THR A 150 -9.59 25.76 -18.67
CA THR A 150 -10.17 27.07 -19.05
C THR A 150 -10.74 27.87 -17.87
N ASP A 151 -10.79 27.30 -16.66
CA ASP A 151 -11.29 27.96 -15.43
C ASP A 151 -10.29 28.92 -14.74
N GLY A 152 -9.13 29.19 -15.34
CA GLY A 152 -8.11 30.09 -14.82
C GLY A 152 -7.13 29.48 -13.80
N LYS A 153 -7.33 28.25 -13.30
CA LYS A 153 -6.30 27.58 -12.49
C LYS A 153 -5.14 27.10 -13.38
N LYS A 154 -3.92 27.14 -12.84
CA LYS A 154 -2.73 26.62 -13.53
C LYS A 154 -2.87 25.12 -13.80
N PHE A 155 -2.74 24.75 -15.07
CA PHE A 155 -2.67 23.36 -15.53
C PHE A 155 -1.69 23.31 -16.70
N LYS A 156 -0.80 22.31 -16.73
CA LYS A 156 0.10 22.13 -17.87
C LYS A 156 -0.71 21.60 -19.05
N LYS A 157 -0.69 22.33 -20.18
CA LYS A 157 -1.24 21.84 -21.45
C LYS A 157 -0.73 20.43 -21.74
N VAL A 158 -1.65 19.50 -22.02
CA VAL A 158 -1.31 18.10 -22.34
C VAL A 158 -1.71 17.83 -23.78
N GLU A 159 -0.86 17.11 -24.51
CA GLU A 159 -1.10 16.75 -25.90
C GLU A 159 -0.87 15.25 -26.09
N LYS A 160 -1.72 14.62 -26.90
CA LYS A 160 -1.65 13.20 -27.27
C LYS A 160 -2.11 13.00 -28.70
N LEU A 161 -1.73 11.87 -29.30
CA LEU A 161 -2.36 11.38 -30.53
C LEU A 161 -3.49 10.42 -30.18
N SER A 162 -4.55 10.38 -30.99
CA SER A 162 -5.57 9.34 -30.91
C SER A 162 -5.04 7.96 -31.36
N THR A 163 -5.52 6.90 -30.71
CA THR A 163 -5.18 5.50 -31.04
C THR A 163 -5.91 5.02 -32.30
N GLU A 164 -5.70 3.77 -32.71
CA GLU A 164 -6.23 3.19 -33.96
C GLU A 164 -7.76 3.23 -34.04
N GLY A 165 -8.48 2.97 -32.94
CA GLY A 165 -9.93 3.15 -32.83
C GLY A 165 -10.35 4.62 -32.62
N GLY A 166 -9.44 5.58 -32.80
CA GLY A 166 -9.66 7.01 -32.61
C GLY A 166 -9.68 7.45 -31.14
N GLU A 167 -9.38 6.56 -30.19
CA GLU A 167 -9.58 6.85 -28.76
C GLU A 167 -8.51 7.79 -28.17
N PHE A 168 -8.90 8.51 -27.12
CA PHE A 168 -7.99 9.29 -26.29
C PHE A 168 -8.42 9.27 -24.83
N ALA A 169 -7.47 9.50 -23.91
CA ALA A 169 -7.74 9.64 -22.49
C ALA A 169 -6.72 10.53 -21.78
N PHE A 170 -7.20 11.40 -20.90
CA PHE A 170 -6.41 12.30 -20.06
C PHE A 170 -6.83 12.16 -18.60
N ARG A 171 -5.84 12.10 -17.71
CA ARG A 171 -6.04 12.26 -16.27
C ARG A 171 -5.91 13.74 -15.93
N VAL A 172 -6.81 14.24 -15.10
CA VAL A 172 -6.78 15.59 -14.53
C VAL A 172 -6.94 15.50 -13.00
N PRO A 173 -6.57 16.53 -12.23
CA PRO A 173 -6.84 16.54 -10.79
C PRO A 173 -8.30 16.22 -10.46
N ALA A 174 -8.56 15.42 -9.43
CA ALA A 174 -9.91 15.15 -8.91
C ALA A 174 -10.44 16.34 -8.08
N GLU A 175 -10.57 17.49 -8.72
CA GLU A 175 -11.24 18.68 -8.18
C GLU A 175 -12.06 19.34 -9.28
N LYS A 176 -13.03 20.17 -8.88
CA LYS A 176 -13.87 20.89 -9.84
C LYS A 176 -13.02 21.73 -10.80
N GLY A 177 -13.19 21.51 -12.10
CA GLY A 177 -12.55 22.29 -13.14
C GLY A 177 -13.12 22.10 -14.54
N THR A 178 -13.01 23.16 -15.35
CA THR A 178 -13.44 23.15 -16.75
C THR A 178 -12.23 23.03 -17.67
N TYR A 179 -12.34 22.13 -18.65
CA TYR A 179 -11.30 21.82 -19.60
C TYR A 179 -11.82 21.94 -21.03
N ARG A 180 -10.98 22.43 -21.93
CA ARG A 180 -11.21 22.40 -23.38
C ARG A 180 -10.39 21.27 -23.98
N VAL A 181 -11.08 20.35 -24.65
CA VAL A 181 -10.49 19.30 -25.47
C VAL A 181 -10.55 19.75 -26.93
N THR A 182 -9.39 19.92 -27.56
CA THR A 182 -9.26 20.36 -28.96
C THR A 182 -8.66 19.24 -29.79
N ALA A 183 -9.27 18.92 -30.92
CA ALA A 183 -8.73 17.97 -31.89
C ALA A 183 -8.30 18.69 -33.17
N SER A 184 -7.11 18.33 -33.67
CA SER A 184 -6.52 18.87 -34.90
C SER A 184 -5.83 17.77 -35.70
N ALA A 185 -5.98 17.78 -37.02
CA ALA A 185 -5.31 16.88 -37.96
C ALA A 185 -5.13 17.56 -39.31
N ASP A 186 -4.10 17.17 -40.06
CA ASP A 186 -3.83 17.73 -41.39
C ASP A 186 -4.95 17.38 -42.37
N GLY A 187 -5.41 18.37 -43.14
CA GLY A 187 -6.58 18.24 -44.01
C GLY A 187 -7.93 18.31 -43.28
N PHE A 188 -7.98 18.46 -41.96
CA PHE A 188 -9.22 18.57 -41.19
C PHE A 188 -9.38 19.94 -40.47
N LYS A 189 -10.62 20.38 -40.27
CA LYS A 189 -10.94 21.57 -39.47
C LYS A 189 -10.70 21.27 -37.99
N THR A 190 -10.03 22.18 -37.28
CA THR A 190 -9.85 22.05 -35.82
C THR A 190 -11.21 22.15 -35.12
N VAL A 191 -11.49 21.23 -34.19
CA VAL A 191 -12.72 21.23 -33.38
C VAL A 191 -12.36 21.28 -31.89
N SER A 192 -13.21 21.93 -31.09
CA SER A 192 -13.05 21.99 -29.63
C SER A 192 -14.36 21.69 -28.92
N LYS A 193 -14.29 21.02 -27.77
CA LYS A 193 -15.40 20.86 -26.82
C LYS A 193 -14.94 21.17 -25.41
N GLU A 194 -15.79 21.83 -24.63
CA GLU A 194 -15.58 21.98 -23.20
C GLU A 194 -16.19 20.80 -22.43
N VAL A 195 -15.56 20.46 -21.31
CA VAL A 195 -15.96 19.41 -20.38
C VAL A 195 -15.65 19.87 -18.96
N THR A 196 -16.62 19.71 -18.06
CA THR A 196 -16.42 19.95 -16.63
C THR A 196 -16.20 18.61 -15.93
N ILE A 197 -15.20 18.58 -15.05
CA ILE A 197 -14.94 17.52 -14.08
C ILE A 197 -15.29 18.11 -12.72
N ASP A 198 -16.02 17.38 -11.88
CA ASP A 198 -16.36 17.81 -10.51
C ASP A 198 -15.49 17.14 -9.42
N GLY A 199 -14.78 16.04 -9.75
CA GLY A 199 -13.95 15.28 -8.81
C GLY A 199 -13.32 14.02 -9.42
N ASP A 200 -13.26 12.93 -8.66
CA ASP A 200 -12.88 11.59 -9.17
C ASP A 200 -14.05 10.99 -9.96
N GLU A 201 -14.18 11.41 -11.21
CA GLU A 201 -15.24 10.96 -12.12
C GLU A 201 -14.74 10.75 -13.56
N ILE A 202 -15.55 10.06 -14.36
CA ILE A 202 -15.26 9.80 -15.78
C ILE A 202 -16.21 10.63 -16.64
N ARG A 203 -15.66 11.44 -17.55
CA ARG A 203 -16.41 12.15 -18.59
C ARG A 203 -16.04 11.65 -19.98
N GLN A 204 -17.06 11.47 -20.82
CA GLN A 204 -16.91 11.05 -22.21
C GLN A 204 -17.08 12.23 -23.15
N VAL A 205 -16.18 12.36 -24.13
CA VAL A 205 -16.19 13.41 -25.14
C VAL A 205 -16.04 12.78 -26.54
N VAL A 206 -16.96 13.08 -27.46
CA VAL A 206 -16.84 12.70 -28.87
C VAL A 206 -16.45 13.94 -29.67
N LEU A 207 -15.35 13.87 -30.42
CA LEU A 207 -14.85 14.94 -31.28
C LEU A 207 -15.07 14.53 -32.74
N GLN A 208 -16.14 15.02 -33.35
CA GLN A 208 -16.37 14.88 -34.79
C GLN A 208 -15.61 15.97 -35.53
N ILE A 209 -14.86 15.58 -36.56
CA ILE A 209 -13.91 16.43 -37.27
C ILE A 209 -14.22 16.39 -38.77
N GLU A 210 -14.50 17.56 -39.35
CA GLU A 210 -14.77 17.70 -40.78
C GLU A 210 -13.48 17.89 -41.57
N ARG A 211 -13.43 17.42 -42.82
CA ARG A 211 -12.35 17.79 -43.75
C ARG A 211 -12.42 19.28 -44.09
N LYS A 212 -11.27 19.87 -44.42
CA LYS A 212 -11.21 21.17 -45.09
C LYS A 212 -11.68 20.99 -46.53
N ASN A 213 -12.40 21.99 -47.05
CA ASN A 213 -12.78 22.08 -48.46
C ASN A 213 -11.57 22.52 -49.30
#